data_AF-A0A7S2C4S5-F1
#
_entry.id   AF-A0A7S2C4S5-F1
#
_cell.length_a   1.000
_cell.length_b   1.000
_cell.length_c   1.000
_cell.angle_alpha   90.00
_cell.angle_beta   90.00
_cell.angle_gamma   90.00
#
_symmetry.space_group_name_H-M   'P 1'
#
loop_
_entity.id
_entity.type
_entity.pdbx_description
1 polymer ?
#
loop_
_entity_poly.entity_id
_entity_poly.type
_entity_poly.pdbx_seq_one_letter_code
_entity_poly.pdbx_strand_id
1 'polypeptide(L)'
;VGESLAITSVGGSDSCKATVVDGHATIGDMITTAEGRASLVQTFNFCSEDALATQATAGEWAGSGVIEVPSQENDPACQTMWGEDPGCDIGSICEIMDATDGDDVAKLAAVSAAQHKGNCIGGWTEAHIGKAEALLKAHVEKLGSRGASDALSWPYQTCTEWGFYQTCEIGSACPFVQGYNNLSSSVAMCESLFGIDADAVSAQIDASNAYYGGSKPAGSRIL
;
A
#
# COMPACT_ATOMS: atom_id res chain seq x y z
N VAL A 1 6.89 4.65 -4.45
CA VAL A 1 6.51 3.41 -5.16
C VAL A 1 6.82 3.47 -6.65
N GLY A 2 6.09 4.24 -7.47
CA GLY A 2 6.14 4.14 -8.94
C GLY A 2 7.53 4.23 -9.59
N GLU A 3 8.33 5.24 -9.24
CA GLU A 3 9.68 5.37 -9.81
C GLU A 3 10.66 4.32 -9.28
N SER A 4 10.52 3.88 -8.03
CA SER A 4 11.40 2.89 -7.41
C SER A 4 11.43 1.57 -8.18
N LEU A 5 10.31 1.19 -8.80
CA LEU A 5 10.18 -0.03 -9.61
C LEU A 5 11.02 -0.01 -10.89
N ALA A 6 11.46 1.16 -11.36
CA ALA A 6 12.35 1.28 -12.53
C ALA A 6 13.83 1.44 -12.18
N ILE A 7 14.17 1.63 -10.89
CA ILE A 7 15.54 1.94 -10.47
C ILE A 7 16.36 0.64 -10.39
N THR A 8 17.32 0.48 -11.29
CA THR A 8 18.17 -0.72 -11.37
C THR A 8 19.04 -0.94 -10.14
N SER A 9 19.45 0.13 -9.43
CA SER A 9 20.27 0.00 -8.21
C SER A 9 19.53 -0.60 -7.02
N VAL A 10 18.20 -0.73 -7.08
CA VAL A 10 17.36 -1.39 -6.06
C VAL A 10 16.69 -2.65 -6.60
N GLY A 11 17.12 -3.15 -7.76
CA GLY A 11 16.57 -4.36 -8.40
C GLY A 11 15.41 -4.11 -9.37
N GLY A 12 15.02 -2.84 -9.57
CA GLY A 12 13.96 -2.47 -10.51
C GLY A 12 14.37 -2.51 -11.99
N SER A 13 13.39 -2.39 -12.88
CA SER A 13 13.59 -2.25 -14.33
C SER A 13 12.42 -1.52 -14.98
N ASP A 14 12.63 -0.91 -16.15
CA ASP A 14 11.55 -0.26 -16.91
C ASP A 14 10.42 -1.25 -17.24
N SER A 15 10.76 -2.51 -17.54
CA SER A 15 9.80 -3.59 -17.80
C SER A 15 8.97 -3.94 -16.55
N CYS A 16 9.61 -3.99 -15.39
CA CYS A 16 8.95 -4.24 -14.12
C CYS A 16 7.97 -3.11 -13.78
N LYS A 17 8.40 -1.85 -13.90
CA LYS A 17 7.51 -0.69 -13.73
C LYS A 17 6.34 -0.73 -14.72
N ALA A 18 6.59 -1.02 -15.99
CA ALA A 18 5.55 -1.13 -17.01
C ALA A 18 4.53 -2.21 -16.65
N THR A 19 4.99 -3.40 -16.24
CA THR A 19 4.12 -4.50 -15.78
C THR A 19 3.20 -4.04 -14.64
N VAL A 20 3.75 -3.34 -13.64
CA VAL A 20 2.92 -2.83 -12.53
C VAL A 20 1.89 -1.82 -13.02
N VAL A 21 2.30 -0.85 -13.85
CA VAL A 21 1.41 0.20 -14.35
C VAL A 21 0.31 -0.37 -15.26
N ASP A 22 0.67 -1.19 -16.23
CA ASP A 22 -0.23 -1.72 -17.25
C ASP A 22 -1.18 -2.79 -16.66
N GLY A 23 -0.67 -3.59 -15.72
CA GLY A 23 -1.48 -4.54 -14.95
C GLY A 23 -2.54 -3.82 -14.10
N HIS A 24 -2.17 -2.73 -13.42
CA HIS A 24 -3.14 -1.94 -12.66
C HIS A 24 -4.14 -1.18 -13.54
N ALA A 25 -3.73 -0.70 -14.71
CA ALA A 25 -4.65 -0.11 -15.68
C ALA A 25 -5.72 -1.14 -16.08
N THR A 26 -5.29 -2.37 -16.40
CA THR A 26 -6.20 -3.48 -16.74
C THR A 26 -7.12 -3.86 -15.58
N ILE A 27 -6.58 -3.96 -14.35
CA ILE A 27 -7.39 -4.22 -13.14
C ILE A 27 -8.41 -3.10 -12.93
N GLY A 28 -8.02 -1.84 -13.16
CA GLY A 28 -8.90 -0.67 -13.11
C GLY A 28 -10.11 -0.79 -14.02
N ASP A 29 -9.94 -1.34 -15.22
CA ASP A 29 -11.06 -1.64 -16.13
C ASP A 29 -11.90 -2.82 -15.62
N MET A 30 -11.26 -3.89 -15.14
CA MET A 30 -11.93 -5.10 -14.65
C MET A 30 -12.83 -4.83 -13.43
N ILE A 31 -12.44 -3.95 -12.52
CA ILE A 31 -13.25 -3.68 -11.31
C ILE A 31 -14.59 -3.00 -11.62
N THR A 32 -14.74 -2.40 -12.81
CA THR A 32 -15.98 -1.72 -13.23
C THR A 32 -17.11 -2.70 -13.57
N THR A 33 -16.80 -3.96 -13.87
CA THR A 33 -17.79 -4.98 -14.27
C THR A 33 -17.89 -6.10 -13.24
N ALA A 34 -19.06 -6.74 -13.14
CA ALA A 34 -19.23 -7.89 -12.25
C ALA A 34 -18.40 -9.10 -12.72
N GLU A 35 -18.32 -9.34 -14.03
CA GLU A 35 -17.49 -10.43 -14.56
C GLU A 35 -16.00 -10.18 -14.30
N GLY A 36 -15.52 -8.95 -14.49
CA GLY A 36 -14.13 -8.60 -14.23
C GLY A 36 -13.76 -8.79 -12.76
N ARG A 37 -14.60 -8.34 -11.82
CA ARG A 37 -14.39 -8.58 -10.38
C ARG A 37 -14.39 -10.07 -10.02
N ALA A 38 -15.30 -10.86 -10.59
CA ALA A 38 -15.32 -12.31 -10.38
C ALA A 38 -14.05 -13.00 -10.93
N SER A 39 -13.53 -12.52 -12.07
CA SER A 39 -12.25 -12.98 -12.61
C SER A 39 -11.11 -12.63 -11.67
N LEU A 40 -11.04 -11.40 -11.15
CA LEU A 40 -9.99 -10.98 -10.21
C LEU A 40 -9.98 -11.81 -8.92
N VAL A 41 -11.16 -12.16 -8.40
CA VAL A 41 -11.30 -13.05 -7.22
C VAL A 41 -10.60 -14.39 -7.45
N GLN A 42 -10.77 -14.98 -8.64
CA GLN A 42 -10.13 -16.25 -8.99
C GLN A 42 -8.63 -16.06 -9.26
N THR A 43 -8.27 -15.06 -10.06
CA THR A 43 -6.90 -14.76 -10.48
C THR A 43 -5.98 -14.50 -9.28
N PHE A 44 -6.44 -13.74 -8.28
CA PHE A 44 -5.67 -13.41 -7.08
C PHE A 44 -5.93 -14.34 -5.89
N ASN A 45 -6.68 -15.44 -6.09
CA ASN A 45 -6.95 -16.44 -5.06
C ASN A 45 -7.56 -15.83 -3.77
N PHE A 46 -8.69 -15.14 -3.85
CA PHE A 46 -9.38 -14.67 -2.65
C PHE A 46 -10.09 -15.80 -1.90
N CYS A 47 -10.15 -15.71 -0.57
CA CYS A 47 -10.78 -16.73 0.28
C CYS A 47 -12.30 -16.80 0.14
N SER A 48 -12.93 -15.78 -0.46
CA SER A 48 -14.37 -15.69 -0.62
C SER A 48 -14.73 -15.17 -2.00
N GLU A 49 -15.78 -15.74 -2.60
CA GLU A 49 -16.27 -15.37 -3.92
C GLU A 49 -16.84 -13.94 -3.95
N ASP A 50 -17.29 -13.43 -2.81
CA ASP A 50 -17.84 -12.09 -2.63
C ASP A 50 -16.81 -11.04 -2.21
N ALA A 51 -15.51 -11.40 -2.14
CA ALA A 51 -14.47 -10.51 -1.65
C ALA A 51 -14.30 -9.22 -2.48
N LEU A 52 -14.72 -9.22 -3.74
CA LEU A 52 -14.75 -8.06 -4.63
C LEU A 52 -16.17 -7.81 -5.16
N ALA A 53 -17.21 -8.04 -4.34
CA ALA A 53 -18.60 -7.97 -4.79
C ALA A 53 -18.99 -6.61 -5.40
N THR A 54 -18.49 -5.50 -4.84
CA THR A 54 -18.78 -4.13 -5.28
C THR A 54 -17.54 -3.48 -5.90
N GLN A 55 -17.76 -2.50 -6.78
CA GLN A 55 -16.68 -1.69 -7.35
C GLN A 55 -15.92 -0.92 -6.26
N ALA A 56 -16.61 -0.45 -5.21
CA ALA A 56 -15.98 0.25 -4.10
C ALA A 56 -14.96 -0.64 -3.39
N THR A 57 -15.37 -1.83 -2.95
CA THR A 57 -14.48 -2.82 -2.31
C THR A 57 -13.32 -3.22 -3.21
N ALA A 58 -13.60 -3.46 -4.50
CA ALA A 58 -12.56 -3.85 -5.44
C ALA A 58 -11.59 -2.71 -5.73
N GLY A 59 -12.08 -1.47 -5.78
CA GLY A 59 -11.27 -0.28 -5.92
C GLY A 59 -10.37 -0.01 -4.72
N GLU A 60 -10.84 -0.23 -3.50
CA GLU A 60 -9.99 -0.13 -2.29
C GLU A 60 -8.81 -1.10 -2.33
N TRP A 61 -9.08 -2.37 -2.67
CA TRP A 61 -8.04 -3.37 -2.86
C TRP A 61 -7.06 -3.00 -3.98
N ALA A 62 -7.60 -2.63 -5.15
CA ALA A 62 -6.79 -2.32 -6.32
C ALA A 62 -6.00 -1.00 -6.19
N GLY A 63 -6.54 -0.02 -5.47
CA GLY A 63 -5.87 1.24 -5.15
C GLY A 63 -4.83 1.11 -4.03
N SER A 64 -4.87 0.02 -3.27
CA SER A 64 -3.82 -0.36 -2.31
C SER A 64 -2.64 -1.09 -2.98
N GLY A 65 -2.76 -1.40 -4.28
CA GLY A 65 -1.64 -1.84 -5.12
C GLY A 65 -1.60 -3.31 -5.49
N VAL A 66 -2.58 -4.12 -5.05
CA VAL A 66 -2.77 -5.58 -5.28
C VAL A 66 -1.61 -6.50 -4.89
N ILE A 67 -0.40 -5.95 -4.73
CA ILE A 67 0.85 -6.51 -4.25
C ILE A 67 1.45 -5.50 -3.28
N GLU A 68 2.27 -5.98 -2.35
CA GLU A 68 3.03 -5.12 -1.46
C GLU A 68 4.33 -4.68 -2.16
N VAL A 69 4.58 -3.37 -2.25
CA VAL A 69 5.85 -2.84 -2.77
C VAL A 69 6.59 -2.14 -1.63
N PRO A 70 7.63 -2.76 -1.05
CA PRO A 70 8.31 -2.28 0.16
C PRO A 70 9.28 -1.13 -0.15
N SER A 71 8.80 -0.09 -0.83
CA SER A 71 9.64 1.02 -1.34
C SER A 71 10.32 1.88 -0.25
N GLN A 72 9.96 1.71 1.01
CA GLN A 72 10.56 2.42 2.15
C GLN A 72 11.71 1.63 2.79
N GLU A 73 11.59 0.31 2.86
CA GLU A 73 12.58 -0.56 3.52
C GLU A 73 13.49 -1.24 2.49
N ASN A 74 12.88 -1.81 1.44
CA ASN A 74 13.54 -2.49 0.32
C ASN A 74 14.77 -3.31 0.75
N ASP A 75 14.61 -4.11 1.80
CA ASP A 75 15.69 -4.89 2.39
C ASP A 75 15.92 -6.15 1.56
N PRO A 76 16.98 -6.28 0.75
CA PRO A 76 17.20 -7.50 -0.06
C PRO A 76 17.54 -8.73 0.79
N ALA A 77 17.73 -8.58 2.11
CA ALA A 77 17.96 -9.67 3.05
C ALA A 77 16.69 -10.04 3.83
N CYS A 78 15.52 -9.51 3.44
CA CYS A 78 14.25 -9.80 4.10
C CYS A 78 14.00 -11.30 4.18
N GLN A 79 13.79 -11.77 5.41
CA GLN A 79 13.50 -13.14 5.75
C GLN A 79 12.40 -13.15 6.80
N THR A 80 11.56 -14.18 6.75
CA THR A 80 10.66 -14.44 7.86
C THR A 80 11.33 -15.34 8.88
N MET A 81 10.78 -15.38 10.09
CA MET A 81 11.18 -16.36 11.11
C MET A 81 11.03 -17.83 10.65
N TRP A 82 10.36 -18.07 9.52
CA TRP A 82 10.05 -19.38 8.94
C TRP A 82 10.80 -19.67 7.62
N GLY A 83 11.70 -18.79 7.17
CA GLY A 83 12.46 -18.94 5.92
C GLY A 83 12.36 -17.72 5.00
N GLU A 84 12.74 -17.91 3.73
CA GLU A 84 12.67 -16.88 2.67
C GLU A 84 11.27 -16.24 2.62
N ASP A 85 11.24 -14.94 2.33
CA ASP A 85 10.01 -14.16 2.16
C ASP A 85 9.92 -13.73 0.69
N PRO A 86 9.18 -14.43 -0.17
CA PRO A 86 9.17 -14.10 -1.59
C PRO A 86 8.55 -12.73 -1.87
N GLY A 87 9.17 -11.95 -2.76
CA GLY A 87 8.65 -10.63 -3.16
C GLY A 87 8.69 -9.59 -2.05
N CYS A 88 9.66 -9.70 -1.13
CA CYS A 88 9.82 -8.78 0.00
C CYS A 88 10.79 -7.61 -0.27
N ASP A 89 11.31 -7.52 -1.50
CA ASP A 89 12.07 -6.38 -2.02
C ASP A 89 11.73 -6.16 -3.50
N ILE A 90 12.07 -4.99 -4.05
CA ILE A 90 11.75 -4.65 -5.45
C ILE A 90 12.43 -5.62 -6.43
N GLY A 91 13.65 -6.07 -6.16
CA GLY A 91 14.36 -7.02 -7.00
C GLY A 91 13.62 -8.35 -7.09
N SER A 92 13.28 -8.96 -5.96
CA SER A 92 12.53 -10.22 -5.95
C SER A 92 11.13 -10.09 -6.56
N ILE A 93 10.45 -8.96 -6.39
CA ILE A 93 9.18 -8.68 -7.09
C ILE A 93 9.37 -8.71 -8.60
N CYS A 94 10.37 -8.00 -9.12
CA CYS A 94 10.63 -7.94 -10.55
C CYS A 94 11.07 -9.30 -11.11
N GLU A 95 11.88 -10.06 -10.38
CA GLU A 95 12.27 -11.43 -10.75
C GLU A 95 11.07 -12.36 -10.90
N ILE A 96 10.10 -12.29 -9.98
CA ILE A 96 8.86 -13.08 -10.08
C ILE A 96 8.08 -12.69 -11.34
N MET A 97 7.95 -11.38 -11.64
CA MET A 97 7.25 -10.91 -12.83
C MET A 97 7.93 -11.35 -14.13
N ASP A 98 9.25 -11.26 -14.20
CA ASP A 98 10.04 -11.64 -15.38
C ASP A 98 10.04 -13.16 -15.62
N ALA A 99 9.93 -13.96 -14.55
CA ALA A 99 9.84 -15.42 -14.64
C ALA A 99 8.41 -15.93 -14.91
N THR A 100 7.40 -15.05 -14.86
CA THR A 100 5.99 -15.44 -15.04
C THR A 100 5.51 -15.17 -16.46
N ASP A 101 5.09 -16.24 -17.14
CA ASP A 101 4.38 -16.14 -18.42
C ASP A 101 2.96 -15.62 -18.22
N GLY A 102 2.46 -14.81 -19.17
CA GLY A 102 1.10 -14.30 -19.16
C GLY A 102 1.02 -12.80 -19.39
N ASP A 103 -0.17 -12.24 -19.20
CA ASP A 103 -0.39 -10.80 -19.18
C ASP A 103 0.07 -10.18 -17.85
N ASP A 104 0.04 -8.85 -17.78
CA ASP A 104 0.55 -8.12 -16.61
C ASP A 104 -0.30 -8.36 -15.35
N VAL A 105 -1.59 -8.70 -15.51
CA VAL A 105 -2.46 -9.08 -14.39
C VAL A 105 -2.03 -10.46 -13.84
N ALA A 106 -1.71 -11.42 -14.69
CA ALA A 106 -1.20 -12.72 -14.29
C ALA A 106 0.14 -12.61 -13.55
N LYS A 107 1.04 -11.72 -13.99
CA LYS A 107 2.31 -11.44 -13.31
C LYS A 107 2.11 -10.81 -11.93
N LEU A 108 1.21 -9.83 -11.81
CA LEU A 108 0.83 -9.26 -10.51
C LEU A 108 0.23 -10.32 -9.58
N ALA A 109 -0.60 -11.21 -10.11
CA ALA A 109 -1.18 -12.31 -9.35
C ALA A 109 -0.12 -13.32 -8.87
N ALA A 110 0.91 -13.59 -9.68
CA ALA A 110 2.02 -14.45 -9.27
C ALA A 110 2.82 -13.84 -8.11
N VAL A 111 3.11 -12.53 -8.15
CA VAL A 111 3.72 -11.80 -7.03
C VAL A 111 2.84 -11.86 -5.79
N SER A 112 1.54 -11.57 -5.93
CA SER A 112 0.59 -11.64 -4.81
C SER A 112 0.56 -13.05 -4.20
N ALA A 113 0.52 -14.10 -5.02
CA ALA A 113 0.53 -15.48 -4.54
C ALA A 113 1.83 -15.81 -3.77
N ALA A 114 2.97 -15.28 -4.23
CA ALA A 114 4.26 -15.46 -3.56
C ALA A 114 4.27 -14.76 -2.18
N GLN A 115 3.82 -13.51 -2.11
CA GLN A 115 3.72 -12.72 -0.86
C GLN A 115 2.75 -13.35 0.14
N HIS A 116 1.65 -13.94 -0.34
CA HIS A 116 0.68 -14.66 0.49
C HIS A 116 1.07 -16.12 0.75
N LYS A 117 2.20 -16.60 0.22
CA LYS A 117 2.72 -17.97 0.40
C LYS A 117 1.69 -19.03 -0.04
N GLY A 118 0.98 -18.73 -1.12
CA GLY A 118 -0.10 -19.55 -1.68
C GLY A 118 -1.40 -19.56 -0.85
N ASN A 119 -1.45 -18.88 0.30
CA ASN A 119 -2.69 -18.70 1.03
C ASN A 119 -3.62 -17.78 0.26
N CYS A 120 -4.92 -17.96 0.47
CA CYS A 120 -5.90 -17.08 -0.14
C CYS A 120 -5.87 -15.69 0.52
N ILE A 121 -6.21 -14.66 -0.27
CA ILE A 121 -6.36 -13.29 0.25
C ILE A 121 -7.67 -13.22 1.04
N GLY A 122 -7.58 -12.83 2.32
CA GLY A 122 -8.76 -12.63 3.17
C GLY A 122 -9.72 -11.61 2.56
N GLY A 123 -11.01 -11.68 2.91
CA GLY A 123 -12.03 -10.81 2.31
C GLY A 123 -11.69 -9.32 2.46
N TRP A 124 -11.78 -8.59 1.34
CA TRP A 124 -11.83 -7.14 1.30
C TRP A 124 -13.29 -6.73 1.41
N THR A 125 -13.62 -5.82 2.32
CA THR A 125 -14.98 -5.31 2.47
C THR A 125 -14.90 -3.79 2.58
N GLU A 126 -15.99 -3.08 2.26
CA GLU A 126 -16.13 -1.60 2.40
C GLU A 126 -15.72 -1.06 3.79
N ALA A 127 -15.55 -1.94 4.77
CA ALA A 127 -15.05 -1.63 6.10
C ALA A 127 -13.52 -1.59 6.20
N HIS A 128 -12.73 -1.64 5.11
CA HIS A 128 -11.28 -1.88 5.22
C HIS A 128 -10.46 -0.73 5.84
N ILE A 129 -10.89 0.53 5.77
CA ILE A 129 -10.34 1.59 6.64
C ILE A 129 -10.65 1.27 8.11
N GLY A 130 -11.91 0.94 8.41
CA GLY A 130 -12.34 0.47 9.74
C GLY A 130 -11.70 -0.86 10.17
N LYS A 131 -11.20 -1.67 9.24
CA LYS A 131 -10.56 -2.97 9.49
C LYS A 131 -9.06 -2.79 9.65
N ALA A 132 -8.39 -1.88 8.94
CA ALA A 132 -7.03 -1.46 9.28
C ALA A 132 -7.01 -0.85 10.68
N GLU A 133 -8.01 -0.02 11.02
CA GLU A 133 -8.19 0.51 12.37
C GLU A 133 -8.55 -0.57 13.39
N ALA A 134 -9.46 -1.51 13.07
CA ALA A 134 -9.82 -2.60 13.97
C ALA A 134 -8.69 -3.63 14.11
N LEU A 135 -7.91 -3.87 13.06
CA LEU A 135 -6.72 -4.70 13.09
C LEU A 135 -5.61 -4.00 13.87
N LEU A 136 -5.42 -2.70 13.71
CA LEU A 136 -4.48 -1.92 14.49
C LEU A 136 -4.89 -1.87 15.97
N LYS A 137 -6.18 -1.65 16.26
CA LYS A 137 -6.75 -1.70 17.62
C LYS A 137 -6.63 -3.10 18.23
N ALA A 138 -6.96 -4.16 17.48
CA ALA A 138 -6.80 -5.55 17.93
C ALA A 138 -5.33 -5.97 18.08
N HIS A 139 -4.45 -5.44 17.23
CA HIS A 139 -3.01 -5.67 17.31
C HIS A 139 -2.42 -4.96 18.54
N VAL A 140 -2.84 -3.73 18.80
CA VAL A 140 -2.55 -2.95 20.03
C VAL A 140 -3.02 -3.69 21.28
N GLU A 141 -4.26 -4.22 21.28
CA GLU A 141 -4.79 -5.03 22.39
C GLU A 141 -3.96 -6.30 22.63
N LYS A 142 -3.51 -6.96 21.55
CA LYS A 142 -2.76 -8.21 21.61
C LYS A 142 -1.30 -8.03 22.02
N LEU A 143 -0.67 -6.90 21.66
CA LEU A 143 0.74 -6.63 21.92
C LEU A 143 1.03 -6.08 23.33
N GLY A 144 -0.01 -5.67 24.07
CA GLY A 144 0.16 -4.96 25.34
C GLY A 144 0.76 -3.56 25.16
N SER A 145 0.93 -2.82 26.26
CA SER A 145 1.22 -1.37 26.21
C SER A 145 2.53 -0.98 25.51
N ARG A 146 3.52 -1.87 25.39
CA ARG A 146 4.76 -1.58 24.66
C ARG A 146 4.62 -1.76 23.15
N GLY A 147 4.12 -2.89 22.66
CA GLY A 147 3.98 -3.07 21.21
C GLY A 147 2.84 -2.26 20.60
N ALA A 148 1.85 -1.87 21.40
CA ALA A 148 0.88 -0.85 21.02
C ALA A 148 1.53 0.51 20.69
N SER A 149 2.57 0.89 21.44
CA SER A 149 3.29 2.15 21.23
C SER A 149 4.01 2.14 19.88
N ASP A 150 4.64 1.03 19.50
CA ASP A 150 5.43 0.96 18.27
C ASP A 150 4.51 1.03 17.03
N ALA A 151 3.42 0.26 17.00
CA ALA A 151 2.47 0.24 15.89
C ALA A 151 1.69 1.55 15.70
N LEU A 152 1.46 2.31 16.78
CA LEU A 152 0.74 3.60 16.73
C LEU A 152 1.67 4.82 16.62
N SER A 153 2.96 4.68 16.92
CA SER A 153 3.89 5.81 16.96
C SER A 153 3.99 6.54 15.64
N TRP A 154 4.09 5.81 14.52
CA TRP A 154 4.20 6.40 13.19
C TRP A 154 2.87 7.01 12.73
N PRO A 155 1.72 6.30 12.78
CA PRO A 155 0.42 6.92 12.49
C PRO A 155 0.14 8.17 13.32
N TYR A 156 0.49 8.17 14.61
CA TYR A 156 0.29 9.35 15.45
C TYR A 156 1.17 10.53 15.00
N GLN A 157 2.45 10.30 14.72
CA GLN A 157 3.36 11.34 14.22
C GLN A 157 2.93 11.90 12.86
N THR A 158 2.43 11.08 11.94
CA THR A 158 1.92 11.59 10.66
C THR A 158 0.65 12.44 10.85
N CYS A 159 -0.21 12.09 11.81
CA CYS A 159 -1.41 12.87 12.16
C CYS A 159 -1.13 14.14 12.98
N THR A 160 0.01 14.24 13.67
CA THR A 160 0.27 15.32 14.64
C THR A 160 1.46 16.19 14.32
N GLU A 161 2.30 15.81 13.35
CA GLU A 161 3.53 16.53 13.03
C GLU A 161 3.81 16.62 11.53
N TRP A 162 3.80 15.50 10.79
CA TRP A 162 4.48 15.46 9.47
C TRP A 162 3.59 15.37 8.25
N GLY A 163 2.38 14.80 8.36
CA GLY A 163 1.48 14.63 7.22
C GLY A 163 2.03 13.74 6.09
N PHE A 164 2.84 12.72 6.41
CA PHE A 164 3.37 11.81 5.41
C PHE A 164 2.33 10.76 5.03
N TYR A 165 1.66 10.96 3.89
CA TYR A 165 0.64 10.06 3.35
C TYR A 165 1.00 9.62 1.93
N GLN A 166 0.96 8.32 1.68
CA GLN A 166 1.20 7.75 0.35
C GLN A 166 -0.14 7.61 -0.38
N THR A 167 -0.40 8.55 -1.28
CA THR A 167 -1.68 8.67 -1.98
C THR A 167 -1.55 8.28 -3.46
N CYS A 168 -2.67 7.84 -4.03
CA CYS A 168 -2.86 7.44 -5.41
C CYS A 168 -4.00 8.27 -6.04
N GLU A 169 -3.75 9.56 -6.23
CA GLU A 169 -4.72 10.50 -6.79
C GLU A 169 -4.90 10.31 -8.30
N ILE A 170 -6.09 10.67 -8.81
CA ILE A 170 -6.36 10.69 -10.25
C ILE A 170 -5.40 11.69 -10.94
N GLY A 171 -4.71 11.23 -11.98
CA GLY A 171 -3.72 12.00 -12.72
C GLY A 171 -2.34 12.08 -12.06
N SER A 172 -2.12 11.40 -10.93
CA SER A 172 -0.79 11.29 -10.32
C SER A 172 0.10 10.28 -11.06
N ALA A 173 1.37 10.21 -10.67
CA ALA A 173 2.31 9.18 -11.11
C ALA A 173 2.23 7.88 -10.28
N CYS A 174 1.20 7.73 -9.44
CA CYS A 174 0.95 6.47 -8.73
C CYS A 174 0.65 5.35 -9.75
N PRO A 175 1.31 4.18 -9.63
CA PRO A 175 1.14 3.10 -10.59
C PRO A 175 -0.11 2.23 -10.30
N PHE A 176 -0.81 2.47 -9.19
CA PHE A 176 -1.96 1.65 -8.79
C PHE A 176 -3.27 2.18 -9.40
N VAL A 177 -4.39 1.51 -9.11
CA VAL A 177 -5.71 2.01 -9.53
C VAL A 177 -6.01 3.31 -8.79
N GLN A 178 -6.04 4.42 -9.54
CA GLN A 178 -6.13 5.77 -8.98
C GLN A 178 -7.54 6.11 -8.49
N GLY A 179 -7.60 7.02 -7.51
CA GLY A 179 -8.84 7.58 -6.96
C GLY A 179 -9.39 6.86 -5.73
N TYR A 180 -8.90 5.65 -5.42
CA TYR A 180 -9.38 4.86 -4.27
C TYR A 180 -8.53 5.01 -3.02
N ASN A 181 -7.21 5.18 -3.15
CA ASN A 181 -6.33 5.55 -2.04
C ASN A 181 -5.97 7.03 -2.18
N ASN A 182 -6.69 7.92 -1.51
CA ASN A 182 -6.55 9.37 -1.66
C ASN A 182 -6.28 10.05 -0.31
N LEU A 183 -5.86 11.32 -0.33
CA LEU A 183 -5.51 12.06 0.88
C LEU A 183 -6.66 12.09 1.89
N SER A 184 -7.90 12.22 1.42
CA SER A 184 -9.06 12.24 2.32
C SER A 184 -9.22 10.92 3.09
N SER A 185 -9.03 9.78 2.42
CA SER A 185 -9.02 8.47 3.08
C SER A 185 -7.84 8.29 4.04
N SER A 186 -6.64 8.80 3.69
CA SER A 186 -5.47 8.72 4.57
C SER A 186 -5.63 9.55 5.85
N VAL A 187 -6.21 10.75 5.74
CA VAL A 187 -6.40 11.65 6.89
C VAL A 187 -7.61 11.24 7.74
N ALA A 188 -8.63 10.57 7.16
CA ALA A 188 -9.77 10.05 7.91
C ALA A 188 -9.35 9.08 9.04
N MET A 189 -8.26 8.35 8.84
CA MET A 189 -7.68 7.48 9.87
C MET A 189 -7.27 8.26 11.14
N CYS A 190 -6.82 9.51 11.02
CA CYS A 190 -6.42 10.33 12.16
C CYS A 190 -7.59 10.61 13.11
N GLU A 191 -8.76 10.88 12.54
CA GLU A 191 -9.98 11.10 13.31
C GLU A 191 -10.41 9.80 14.03
N SER A 192 -10.42 8.66 13.32
CA SER A 192 -10.90 7.40 13.90
C SER A 192 -9.94 6.76 14.91
N LEU A 193 -8.63 6.96 14.75
CA LEU A 193 -7.63 6.44 15.67
C LEU A 193 -7.38 7.36 16.86
N PHE A 194 -7.37 8.67 16.64
CA PHE A 194 -6.87 9.65 17.61
C PHE A 194 -7.83 10.81 17.91
N GLY A 195 -8.97 10.92 17.21
CA GLY A 195 -9.89 12.04 17.33
C GLY A 195 -9.29 13.36 16.85
N ILE A 196 -8.42 13.29 15.83
CA ILE A 196 -7.75 14.43 15.23
C ILE A 196 -8.31 14.65 13.83
N ASP A 197 -9.11 15.70 13.67
CA ASP A 197 -9.74 16.03 12.40
C ASP A 197 -8.74 16.56 11.37
N ALA A 198 -9.15 16.61 10.11
CA ALA A 198 -8.29 17.01 9.00
C ALA A 198 -7.75 18.46 9.12
N ASP A 199 -8.53 19.37 9.71
CA ASP A 199 -8.11 20.76 9.91
C ASP A 199 -7.01 20.83 10.98
N ALA A 200 -7.16 20.06 12.06
CA ALA A 200 -6.15 19.89 13.10
C ALA A 200 -4.87 19.26 12.53
N VAL A 201 -4.97 18.22 11.70
CA VAL A 201 -3.81 17.63 10.99
C VAL A 201 -3.09 18.70 10.17
N SER A 202 -3.82 19.47 9.35
CA SER A 202 -3.22 20.53 8.54
C SER A 202 -2.52 21.61 9.38
N ALA A 203 -3.15 22.06 10.46
CA ALA A 203 -2.60 23.08 11.35
C ALA A 203 -1.30 22.62 12.04
N GLN A 204 -1.23 21.34 12.40
CA GLN A 204 -0.04 20.76 13.02
C GLN A 204 1.12 20.62 12.03
N ILE A 205 0.83 20.22 10.79
CA ILE A 205 1.82 20.20 9.70
C ILE A 205 2.39 21.60 9.46
N ASP A 206 1.54 22.63 9.45
CA ASP A 206 1.97 24.03 9.31
C ASP A 206 2.89 24.45 10.47
N ALA A 207 2.55 24.05 11.71
CA ALA A 207 3.37 24.31 12.88
C ALA A 207 4.76 23.63 12.78
N SER A 208 4.80 22.36 12.37
CA SER A 208 6.06 21.63 12.14
C SER A 208 6.89 22.29 11.04
N ASN A 209 6.28 22.64 9.91
CA ASN A 209 6.97 23.34 8.83
C ASN A 209 7.52 24.70 9.27
N ALA A 210 6.77 25.45 10.07
CA ALA A 210 7.23 26.73 10.63
C ALA A 210 8.40 26.54 11.61
N TYR A 211 8.38 25.48 12.42
CA TYR A 211 9.43 25.19 13.39
C TYR A 211 10.73 24.69 12.73
N TYR A 212 10.62 23.73 11.81
CA TYR A 212 11.77 23.09 11.16
C TYR A 212 12.24 23.82 9.88
N GLY A 213 11.45 24.77 9.38
CA GLY A 213 11.77 25.57 8.19
C GLY A 213 11.27 24.98 6.86
N GLY A 214 10.52 23.87 6.89
CA GLY A 214 9.94 23.22 5.71
C GLY A 214 10.97 22.95 4.63
N SER A 215 10.71 23.41 3.39
CA SER A 215 11.64 23.29 2.25
C SER A 215 12.89 24.19 2.33
N LYS A 216 13.02 25.02 3.37
CA LYS A 216 14.15 25.93 3.60
C LYS A 216 14.61 25.82 5.06
N PRO A 217 15.16 24.67 5.48
CA PRO A 217 15.62 24.48 6.84
C PRO A 217 16.74 25.48 7.17
N ALA A 218 16.72 26.03 8.38
CA ALA A 218 17.72 27.01 8.84
C ALA A 218 19.07 26.36 9.24
N GLY A 219 19.14 25.02 9.25
CA GLY A 219 20.33 24.28 9.63
C GLY A 219 21.50 24.46 8.65
N SER A 220 22.71 24.20 9.13
CA SER A 220 23.92 24.17 8.31
C SER A 220 24.65 22.85 8.52
N ARG A 221 25.48 22.43 7.55
CA ARG A 221 26.21 21.15 7.55
C ARG A 221 25.29 19.92 7.51
N ILE A 222 24.24 19.98 6.67
CA ILE A 222 23.32 18.87 6.37
C ILE A 222 23.84 18.19 5.10
N LEU A 223 23.98 16.86 5.13
CA LEU A 223 24.36 16.01 3.98
C LEU A 223 23.13 15.33 3.41
#